data_AF-A0A529YAP8-F1
#
_entry.id   AF-A0A529YAP8-F1
#
_cell.length_a   1.000
_cell.length_b   1.000
_cell.length_c   1.000
_cell.angle_alpha   90.00
_cell.angle_beta   90.00
_cell.angle_gamma   90.00
#
_symmetry.space_group_name_H-M   'P 1'
#
loop_
_entity.id
_entity.type
_entity.pdbx_description
1 polymer ?
#
loop_
_entity_poly.entity_id
_entity_poly.type
_entity_poly.pdbx_seq_one_letter_code
_entity_poly.pdbx_strand_id
1 'polypeptide(L)'
;FDGASSVDHQDGDEQDTWYKQARFTLKTWTGQETELGTLKTFTETRFNFGNRNTYGIEDNPATLADETFSNPAGNKGVSLNFA
;
A
#
# COMPACT_ATOMS: atom_id res chain seq x y z
N PHE A 1 6.11 -23.35 1.88
CA PHE A 1 5.64 -22.04 1.40
C PHE A 1 6.84 -21.10 1.47
N ASP A 2 7.12 -20.36 0.41
CA ASP A 2 8.28 -19.47 0.25
C ASP A 2 7.86 -17.98 0.10
N GLY A 3 6.61 -17.67 0.44
CA GLY A 3 5.99 -16.34 0.29
C GLY A 3 6.41 -15.33 1.36
N ALA A 4 5.66 -14.24 1.48
CA ALA A 4 5.89 -13.22 2.50
C ALA A 4 5.37 -13.70 3.87
N SER A 5 6.02 -13.29 4.96
CA SER A 5 5.52 -13.47 6.33
C SER A 5 5.43 -12.13 7.05
N SER A 6 4.76 -12.11 8.20
CA SER A 6 4.65 -10.96 9.09
C SER A 6 4.48 -11.44 10.52
N VAL A 7 5.01 -10.69 11.48
CA VAL A 7 4.73 -10.91 12.90
C VAL A 7 3.26 -10.61 13.18
N ASP A 8 2.59 -11.53 13.85
CA ASP A 8 1.22 -11.34 14.32
C ASP A 8 1.17 -10.25 15.41
N HIS A 9 0.10 -9.46 15.39
CA HIS A 9 -0.05 -8.37 16.34
C HIS A 9 -0.54 -8.85 17.71
N GLN A 10 -1.18 -10.02 17.80
CA GLN A 10 -1.79 -10.51 19.04
C GLN A 10 -0.82 -11.30 19.90
N ASP A 11 -0.05 -12.21 19.29
CA ASP A 11 0.86 -13.11 20.01
C ASP A 11 2.35 -12.92 19.70
N GLY A 12 2.70 -12.22 18.62
CA GLY A 12 4.09 -11.90 18.28
C GLY A 12 4.81 -12.99 17.48
N ASP A 13 4.12 -14.08 17.15
CA ASP A 13 4.69 -15.18 16.36
C ASP A 13 4.77 -14.79 14.87
N GLU A 14 5.76 -15.34 14.16
CA GLU A 14 5.85 -15.19 12.70
C GLU A 14 4.75 -16.01 11.99
N GLN A 15 3.97 -15.35 11.11
CA GLN A 15 2.91 -15.99 10.34
C GLN A 15 3.03 -15.74 8.83
N ASP A 16 2.63 -16.73 8.04
CA ASP A 16 2.54 -16.64 6.59
C ASP A 16 1.51 -15.57 6.17
N THR A 17 1.84 -14.77 5.15
CA THR A 17 0.93 -13.78 4.58
C THR A 17 1.07 -13.68 3.06
N TRP A 18 0.19 -12.91 2.44
CA TRP A 18 0.26 -12.65 1.00
C TRP A 18 1.07 -11.40 0.69
N TYR A 19 1.76 -11.42 -0.45
CA TYR A 19 2.23 -10.18 -1.06
C TYR A 19 1.03 -9.30 -1.42
N LYS A 20 1.02 -8.06 -0.92
CA LYS A 20 -0.08 -7.11 -1.14
C LYS A 20 0.38 -6.01 -2.10
N GLN A 21 -0.37 -5.82 -3.17
CA GLN A 21 -0.17 -4.76 -4.16
C GLN A 21 -1.55 -4.30 -4.67
N ALA A 22 -2.12 -3.29 -4.02
CA ALA A 22 -3.46 -2.78 -4.29
C ALA A 22 -3.44 -1.29 -4.67
N ARG A 23 -4.48 -0.85 -5.38
CA ARG A 23 -4.67 0.56 -5.75
C ARG A 23 -6.14 0.95 -5.67
N PHE A 24 -6.41 2.09 -5.05
CA PHE A 24 -7.66 2.83 -5.19
C PHE A 24 -7.43 4.03 -6.12
N THR A 25 -8.33 4.26 -7.07
CA THR A 25 -8.21 5.35 -8.06
C THR A 25 -9.50 6.17 -8.10
N LEU A 26 -9.38 7.48 -7.87
CA LEU A 26 -10.46 8.44 -8.05
C LEU A 26 -10.20 9.25 -9.32
N LYS A 27 -11.14 9.22 -10.27
CA LYS A 27 -11.06 9.97 -11.53
C LYS A 27 -12.19 10.98 -11.61
N THR A 28 -11.85 12.22 -11.92
CA THR A 28 -12.81 13.30 -12.15
C THR A 28 -12.64 13.85 -13.55
N TRP A 29 -13.75 13.97 -14.27
CA TRP A 29 -13.80 14.44 -15.65
C TRP A 29 -14.93 15.45 -15.77
N THR A 30 -14.66 16.60 -16.37
CA THR A 30 -15.69 17.59 -16.71
C THR A 30 -15.57 17.98 -18.16
N GLY A 31 -16.70 18.31 -18.78
CA GLY A 31 -16.77 18.89 -20.11
C GLY A 31 -17.74 20.08 -20.06
N GLN A 32 -17.22 21.27 -20.31
CA GLN A 32 -18.01 22.49 -20.37
C GLN A 32 -18.02 22.99 -21.81
N GLU A 33 -19.21 23.12 -22.39
CA GLU A 33 -19.35 23.79 -23.68
C GLU A 33 -19.15 25.30 -23.49
N THR A 34 -18.28 25.87 -24.30
CA THR A 34 -18.00 27.30 -24.34
C THR A 34 -18.24 27.81 -25.77
N GLU A 35 -18.31 29.12 -25.94
CA GLU A 35 -18.50 29.74 -27.26
C GLU A 35 -17.41 29.38 -28.28
N LEU A 36 -16.27 28.86 -27.82
CA LEU A 36 -15.10 28.51 -28.64
C LEU A 36 -14.77 27.01 -28.64
N GLY A 37 -15.68 26.17 -28.12
CA GLY A 37 -15.53 24.71 -28.04
C GLY A 37 -15.67 24.17 -26.62
N THR A 38 -15.35 22.89 -26.43
CA THR A 38 -15.49 22.21 -25.13
C THR A 38 -14.22 22.32 -24.29
N LEU A 39 -14.29 22.98 -23.14
CA LEU A 39 -13.25 22.89 -22.11
C LEU A 39 -13.39 21.56 -21.38
N LYS A 40 -12.37 20.70 -21.49
CA LYS A 40 -12.31 19.43 -20.78
C LYS A 40 -11.31 19.53 -19.63
N THR A 41 -11.68 19.02 -18.47
CA THR A 41 -10.74 18.86 -17.35
C THR A 41 -10.73 17.41 -16.93
N PHE A 42 -9.53 16.86 -16.72
CA PHE A 42 -9.32 15.53 -16.19
C PHE A 42 -8.35 15.59 -15.01
N THR A 43 -8.72 14.94 -13.91
CA THR A 43 -7.82 14.71 -12.78
C THR A 43 -7.95 13.26 -12.30
N GLU A 44 -6.83 12.64 -11.98
CA GLU A 44 -6.79 11.28 -11.42
C GLU A 44 -5.91 11.21 -10.19
N THR A 45 -6.51 10.86 -9.05
CA THR A 45 -5.78 10.58 -7.80
C THR A 45 -5.65 9.08 -7.61
N ARG A 46 -4.42 8.59 -7.46
CA ARG A 46 -4.10 7.18 -7.20
C ARG A 46 -3.57 7.01 -5.79
N PHE A 47 -4.16 6.10 -5.03
CA PHE A 47 -3.68 5.66 -3.73
C PHE A 47 -3.14 4.24 -3.86
N ASN A 48 -1.85 4.04 -3.64
CA ASN A 48 -1.24 2.71 -3.71
C ASN A 48 -1.06 2.15 -2.30
N PHE A 49 -1.35 0.86 -2.12
CA PHE A 49 -1.23 0.14 -0.86
C PHE A 49 -0.48 -1.17 -1.08
N GLY A 50 0.28 -1.60 -0.08
CA GLY A 50 0.91 -2.92 -0.12
C GLY A 50 1.92 -3.12 1.00
N ASN A 51 2.53 -4.31 1.02
CA ASN A 51 3.61 -4.63 1.93
C ASN A 51 4.96 -4.67 1.19
N ARG A 52 6.04 -5.04 1.89
CA ARG A 52 7.42 -5.04 1.36
C ARG A 52 7.80 -6.35 0.67
N ASN A 53 6.89 -7.32 0.61
CA ASN A 53 7.17 -8.68 0.11
C ASN A 53 8.42 -9.31 0.76
N THR A 54 8.46 -9.31 2.08
CA THR A 54 9.59 -9.78 2.87
C THR A 54 9.09 -10.66 4.03
N TYR A 55 10.01 -11.09 4.88
CA TYR A 55 9.71 -11.91 6.04
C TYR A 55 9.57 -11.07 7.30
N GLY A 56 8.71 -11.52 8.21
CA GLY A 56 8.71 -11.06 9.59
C GLY A 56 9.91 -11.66 10.34
N ILE A 57 10.25 -11.07 11.47
CA ILE A 57 11.20 -11.62 12.44
C ILE A 57 10.50 -11.51 13.80
N GLU A 58 10.19 -12.64 14.41
CA GLU A 58 9.69 -12.70 15.80
C GLU A 58 10.82 -12.39 16.80
N ASP A 59 10.43 -11.93 17.99
CA ASP A 59 11.39 -11.62 19.06
C ASP A 59 11.99 -12.91 19.65
N ASN A 60 13.30 -12.95 19.84
CA ASN A 60 13.93 -14.11 20.48
C ASN A 60 14.04 -13.88 22.00
N PRO A 61 13.30 -14.64 22.85
CA PRO A 61 13.33 -14.41 24.29
C PRO A 61 14.69 -14.74 24.95
N ALA A 62 15.64 -15.33 24.21
CA ALA A 62 16.99 -15.61 24.69
C ALA A 62 17.95 -14.42 24.58
N THR A 63 17.57 -13.35 23.87
CA THR A 63 18.38 -12.13 23.68
C THR A 63 17.77 -10.96 24.44
N LEU A 64 18.57 -9.91 24.67
CA LEU A 64 18.14 -8.69 25.38
C LEU A 64 17.67 -7.57 24.44
N ALA A 65 17.88 -7.74 23.14
CA ALA A 65 17.45 -6.78 22.14
C ALA A 65 16.07 -7.18 21.61
N ASP A 66 15.25 -6.20 21.25
CA ASP A 66 14.02 -6.46 20.49
C ASP A 66 14.39 -6.65 19.02
N GLU A 67 14.21 -7.87 18.52
CA GLU A 67 14.47 -8.20 17.11
C GLU A 67 13.22 -8.10 16.23
N THR A 68 12.07 -7.73 16.80
CA THR A 68 10.79 -7.79 16.13
C THR A 68 10.79 -6.95 14.86
N PHE A 69 10.58 -7.61 13.72
CA PHE A 69 10.37 -6.96 12.44
C PHE A 69 9.06 -7.45 11.82
N SER A 70 8.09 -6.55 11.69
CA SER A 70 6.81 -6.88 11.05
C SER A 70 6.77 -6.40 9.59
N ASN A 71 5.98 -7.08 8.75
CA ASN A 71 5.77 -6.72 7.34
C ASN A 71 4.28 -6.35 7.08
N PRO A 72 3.74 -5.35 7.80
CA PRO A 72 2.35 -4.96 7.62
C PRO A 72 2.14 -4.29 6.26
N ALA A 73 0.89 -4.27 5.82
CA ALA A 73 0.49 -3.46 4.68
C ALA A 73 0.52 -1.97 5.05
N GLY A 74 0.95 -1.12 4.13
CA GLY A 74 0.95 0.33 4.30
C GLY A 74 0.77 1.09 2.99
N ASN A 75 0.66 2.42 3.11
CA ASN A 75 0.57 3.31 1.95
C ASN A 75 1.91 3.31 1.20
N LYS A 76 1.88 3.07 -0.11
CA LYS A 76 3.07 3.10 -1.00
C LYS A 76 3.16 4.40 -1.82
N GLY A 77 2.34 5.39 -1.47
CA GLY A 77 2.34 6.72 -2.07
C GLY A 77 1.05 7.07 -2.79
N VAL A 78 0.87 8.37 -2.97
CA VAL A 78 -0.27 8.98 -3.64
C VAL A 78 0.24 9.80 -4.82
N SER A 79 -0.44 9.74 -5.97
CA SER A 79 -0.14 10.61 -7.11
C SER A 79 -1.39 11.29 -7.65
N LEU A 80 -1.20 12.52 -8.15
CA LEU A 80 -2.21 13.29 -8.87
C LEU A 80 -1.74 13.45 -10.33
N ASN A 81 -2.61 13.08 -11.27
CA ASN A 81 -2.30 13.06 -12.70
C ASN A 81 -3.32 13.92 -13.45
N PHE A 82 -2.86 14.61 -14.50
CA PHE A 82 -3.66 15.46 -15.39
C PHE A 82 -3.49 14.97 -16.84
N ALA A 83 -4.43 15.32 -17.71
CA ALA A 83 -4.39 15.04 -19.15
C ALA A 83 -4.59 16.33 -19.95
#